data_AF-A0A971C4Q2-F1
#
_entry.id   AF-A0A971C4Q2-F1
#
_cell.length_a   1.000
_cell.length_b   1.000
_cell.length_c   1.000
_cell.angle_alpha   90.00
_cell.angle_beta   90.00
_cell.angle_gamma   90.00
#
_symmetry.space_group_name_H-M   'P 1'
#
loop_
_entity.id
_entity.type
_entity.pdbx_description
1 polymer ?
#
loop_
_entity_poly.entity_id
_entity_poly.type
_entity_poly.pdbx_seq_one_letter_code
_entity_poly.pdbx_strand_id
1 'polypeptide(L)' 'MEVFKIKNHETSLPLIQGGMAVGISLDNLAASVANEGGIGVIGTA' A
#
# COMPACT_ATOMS: atom_id res chain seq x y z
N MET A 1 -4.17 9.40 17.72
CA MET A 1 -3.21 8.57 16.97
C MET A 1 -2.52 9.47 15.98
N GLU A 2 -1.19 9.43 15.90
CA GLU A 2 -0.44 10.22 14.94
C GLU A 2 -0.66 9.64 13.53
N VAL A 3 -0.89 10.52 12.55
CA VAL A 3 -1.10 10.15 11.15
C VAL A 3 0.23 9.72 10.56
N PHE A 4 0.27 8.55 9.92
CA PHE A 4 1.46 8.09 9.22
C PHE A 4 1.57 8.84 7.89
N LYS A 5 2.62 9.67 7.76
CA LYS A 5 2.80 10.57 6.61
C LYS A 5 4.11 10.31 5.90
N ILE A 6 4.04 10.13 4.58
CA ILE A 6 5.20 10.05 3.69
C ILE A 6 5.02 11.11 2.60
N LYS A 7 5.89 12.13 2.60
CA LYS A 7 5.80 13.28 1.69
C LYS A 7 4.39 13.90 1.74
N ASN A 8 3.61 13.71 0.67
CA ASN A 8 2.27 14.27 0.49
C ASN A 8 1.15 13.23 0.71
N HIS A 9 1.49 12.02 1.17
CA HIS A 9 0.55 10.94 1.43
C HIS A 9 0.39 10.72 2.92
N GLU A 10 -0.86 10.54 3.35
CA GLU A 10 -1.26 10.29 4.72
C GLU A 10 -2.09 9.01 4.77
N THR A 11 -1.87 8.18 5.78
CA THR A 11 -2.52 6.88 5.94
C THR A 11 -3.00 6.72 7.37
N SER A 12 -4.11 6.01 7.57
CA SER A 12 -4.64 5.70 8.89
C SER A 12 -3.90 4.53 9.55
N LEU A 13 -3.37 3.61 8.74
CA LEU A 13 -2.58 2.48 9.19
C LEU A 13 -1.12 2.65 8.75
N PRO A 14 -0.14 2.58 9.66
CA PRO A 14 1.29 2.60 9.31
C PRO A 14 1.74 1.25 8.73
N LEU A 15 1.01 0.74 7.73
CA LEU A 15 1.22 -0.54 7.07
C LEU A 15 1.44 -0.30 5.57
N ILE A 16 2.56 -0.82 5.07
CA ILE A 16 2.92 -0.79 3.67
C ILE A 16 3.02 -2.24 3.19
N GLN A 17 2.26 -2.58 2.15
CA GLN A 17 2.32 -3.91 1.54
C GLN A 17 3.59 -4.04 0.69
N GLY A 18 4.30 -5.17 0.83
CA GLY A 18 5.53 -5.42 0.08
C GLY A 18 5.26 -5.74 -1.39
N GLY A 19 5.89 -5.00 -2.31
CA GLY A 19 5.79 -5.25 -3.75
C GLY A 19 6.41 -6.58 -4.18
N MET A 20 5.64 -7.41 -4.89
CA MET A 20 6.06 -8.75 -5.38
C MET A 20 5.86 -8.85 -6.89
N ALA A 21 6.93 -8.67 -7.68
CA ALA A 21 6.95 -8.68 -9.15
C ALA A 21 6.88 -10.10 -9.77
N VAL A 22 6.30 -11.06 -9.05
CA VAL A 22 6.07 -12.46 -9.48
C VAL A 22 4.58 -12.74 -9.69
N GLY A 23 3.79 -11.69 -9.96
CA GLY A 23 2.35 -11.78 -10.22
C GLY A 23 1.45 -11.84 -8.97
N ILE A 24 1.99 -11.56 -7.78
CA ILE A 24 1.21 -11.57 -6.52
C ILE A 24 0.70 -10.16 -6.18
N SER A 25 1.54 -9.15 -6.38
CA SER A 25 1.28 -7.76 -5.98
C SER A 25 0.67 -6.97 -7.14
N LEU A 26 -0.56 -7.31 -7.52
CA LEU A 26 -1.30 -6.67 -8.61
C LEU A 26 -2.25 -5.58 -8.08
N ASP A 27 -3.02 -4.98 -8.99
CA ASP A 27 -3.96 -3.89 -8.73
C ASP A 27 -4.97 -4.24 -7.64
N ASN A 28 -5.51 -5.46 -7.64
CA ASN A 28 -6.57 -5.85 -6.70
C ASN A 28 -6.06 -5.92 -5.24
N LEU A 29 -4.88 -6.50 -5.02
CA LEU A 29 -4.27 -6.56 -3.69
C LEU A 29 -3.86 -5.16 -3.21
N ALA A 30 -3.23 -4.37 -4.08
CA ALA A 30 -2.81 -3.00 -3.74
C ALA A 30 -4.02 -2.11 -3.41
N ALA A 31 -5.11 -2.20 -4.18
CA ALA A 31 -6.34 -1.46 -3.95
C ALA A 31 -7.00 -1.87 -2.62
N SER A 32 -7.05 -3.17 -2.31
CA SER A 32 -7.59 -3.64 -1.02
C SER A 32 -6.82 -3.07 0.17
N VAL A 33 -5.49 -3.02 0.11
CA VAL A 33 -4.66 -2.44 1.18
C VAL A 33 -4.91 -0.94 1.33
N ALA A 34 -5.02 -0.22 0.21
CA ALA A 34 -5.34 1.21 0.21
C ALA A 34 -6.74 1.50 0.78
N ASN A 35 -7.74 0.67 0.48
CA ASN A 35 -9.11 0.81 0.99
C ASN A 35 -9.20 0.62 2.51
N GLU A 36 -8.36 -0.26 3.08
CA GLU A 36 -8.22 -0.43 4.53
C GLU A 36 -7.38 0.68 5.20
N GLY A 37 -6.84 1.61 4.41
CA GLY A 37 -6.09 2.77 4.90
C GLY A 37 -4.59 2.53 5.10
N GLY A 38 -4.04 1.47 4.50
CA GLY A 38 -2.60 1.27 4.33
C GLY A 38 -2.08 1.80 2.98
N ILE A 39 -0.84 1.45 2.65
CA ILE A 39 -0.23 1.74 1.34
C ILE A 39 -0.11 0.43 0.54
N GLY A 40 -0.90 0.33 -0.54
CA GLY A 40 -0.78 -0.74 -1.53
C GLY A 40 0.36 -0.47 -2.51
N VAL A 41 1.05 -1.53 -2.94
CA VAL A 41 2.17 -1.46 -3.88
C VAL A 41 1.89 -2.42 -5.05
N ILE A 42 2.17 -1.99 -6.28
CA ILE A 42 2.10 -2.87 -7.45
C ILE A 42 3.52 -3.29 -7.82
N GLY A 43 3.74 -4.60 -7.95
CA GLY A 43 5.00 -5.15 -8.43
C GLY A 43 4.98 -5.26 -9.95
N THR A 44 5.84 -4.50 -10.63
CA THR A 44 6.14 -4.65 -12.06
C THR A 44 7.58 -5.14 -12.24
N ALA A 45 7.81 -5.92 -13.30
CA ALA A 45 9.16 -6.17 -13.82
C ALA A 45 9.66 -4.96 -14.62
#